data_AF-A0AAV8VDV4-F1
#
_entry.id   AF-A0AAV8VDV4-F1
#
_cell.length_a   1.000
_cell.length_b   1.000
_cell.length_c   1.000
_cell.angle_alpha   90.00
_cell.angle_beta   90.00
_cell.angle_gamma   90.00
#
_symmetry.space_group_name_H-M   'P 1'
#
loop_
_entity.id
_entity.type
_entity.pdbx_description
1 polymer ?
#
loop_
_entity_poly.entity_id
_entity_poly.type
_entity_poly.pdbx_seq_one_letter_code
_entity_poly.pdbx_strand_id
1 'polypeptide(L)'
;ARLLWELDQEKSTHLPQIVDKALKLLNLKQVAFEIENSVMSKVSCTACRAVPKPTIVDPKVSEVNAPTFKVLHLSDTHYDPYYMEGGNADCAEPLCCRLTNGPATTKDKAAGKWGDYRKCDTPKITVDNMLQHIQETHPDIDYIIWTGDLPPHDIWNQTREENLKILKDTVKQMSDTFPGAPIFPALGNHESAPVNRQMLWTRADIINHVNISNFPPPFVDSPDSSIVWLYDELDVQWKKWLPSSVSNTVRRGAFYSVLVRPGFRLISLNMNYCNNKNW
;
A
#
# COMPACT_ATOMS: atom_id res chain seq x y z
N ALA A 1 16.65 33.66 28.70
CA ALA A 1 16.16 34.13 30.00
C ALA A 1 14.65 34.25 29.91
N ARG A 2 13.96 33.47 30.79
CA ARG A 2 12.55 33.49 31.20
C ARG A 2 11.57 34.45 30.48
N LEU A 3 10.52 33.90 29.85
CA LEU A 3 9.18 34.53 29.84
C LEU A 3 8.00 33.68 29.31
N LEU A 4 8.11 32.36 29.11
CA LEU A 4 6.99 31.57 28.56
C LEU A 4 6.62 30.30 29.35
N TRP A 5 7.01 30.21 30.63
CA TRP A 5 6.72 29.04 31.49
C TRP A 5 5.90 29.39 32.74
N GLU A 6 4.99 30.36 32.66
CA GLU A 6 4.00 30.61 33.72
C GLU A 6 2.65 31.01 33.10
N LEU A 7 1.91 30.02 32.59
CA LEU A 7 0.45 30.07 32.54
C LEU A 7 -0.05 28.66 32.85
N ASP A 8 0.12 28.29 34.11
CA ASP A 8 -0.75 27.29 34.72
C ASP A 8 -1.81 28.03 35.55
N GLN A 9 -2.99 27.42 35.64
CA GLN A 9 -4.15 27.77 36.47
C GLN A 9 -5.20 28.76 35.91
N GLU A 10 -6.35 28.16 35.55
CA GLU A 10 -7.71 28.65 35.81
C GLU A 10 -7.95 30.16 35.79
N LYS A 11 -8.25 30.72 34.61
CA LYS A 11 -9.16 31.86 34.50
C LYS A 11 -10.14 31.66 33.36
N SER A 12 -11.40 31.43 33.73
CA SER A 12 -12.57 31.56 32.85
C SER A 12 -12.58 32.97 32.24
N THR A 13 -12.15 33.09 30.99
CA THR A 13 -12.43 34.27 30.17
C THR A 13 -13.72 34.00 29.41
N HIS A 14 -14.76 34.79 29.69
CA HIS A 14 -16.06 34.74 29.01
C HIS A 14 -15.92 35.16 27.53
N LEU A 15 -15.42 34.25 26.69
CA LEU A 15 -15.48 34.41 25.25
C LEU A 15 -16.90 34.05 24.76
N PRO A 16 -17.45 34.77 23.77
CA PRO A 16 -18.74 34.41 23.16
C PRO A 16 -18.69 32.96 22.64
N GLN A 17 -19.78 32.21 22.81
CA GLN A 17 -19.82 30.77 22.46
C GLN A 17 -19.36 30.44 21.04
N ILE A 18 -19.53 31.37 20.09
CA ILE A 18 -19.03 31.23 18.71
C ILE A 18 -17.50 31.22 18.67
N VAL A 19 -16.84 32.08 19.45
CA VAL A 19 -15.38 32.17 19.53
C VAL A 19 -14.83 30.93 20.24
N ASP A 20 -15.47 30.50 21.31
CA ASP A 20 -15.06 29.28 22.05
C ASP A 20 -15.21 28.01 21.21
N LYS A 21 -16.30 27.92 20.41
CA LYS A 21 -16.48 26.85 19.42
C LYS A 21 -15.46 26.95 18.29
N ALA A 22 -15.15 28.15 17.78
CA ALA A 22 -14.15 28.35 16.73
C ALA A 22 -12.73 27.99 17.20
N LEU A 23 -12.35 28.37 18.42
CA LEU A 23 -11.06 28.03 19.02
C LEU A 23 -10.89 26.50 19.23
N LYS A 24 -11.98 25.81 19.59
CA LYS A 24 -12.02 24.34 19.67
C LYS A 24 -11.98 23.68 18.28
N LEU A 25 -12.72 24.21 17.30
CA LEU A 25 -12.77 23.68 15.92
C LEU A 25 -11.42 23.82 15.20
N LEU A 26 -10.72 24.92 15.44
CA LEU A 26 -9.44 25.20 14.80
C LEU A 26 -8.24 24.59 15.53
N ASN A 27 -8.47 23.85 16.63
CA ASN A 27 -7.47 23.23 17.49
C ASN A 27 -6.17 24.04 17.55
N LEU A 28 -6.28 25.29 18.00
CA LEU A 28 -5.20 26.28 17.82
C LEU A 28 -3.91 25.92 18.58
N LYS A 29 -4.00 25.02 19.57
CA LYS A 29 -2.82 24.41 20.19
C LYS A 29 -2.10 23.46 19.24
N GLN A 30 -2.84 22.63 18.50
CA GLN A 30 -2.29 21.78 17.44
C GLN A 30 -1.79 22.63 16.27
N VAL A 31 -2.51 23.67 15.85
CA VAL A 31 -2.04 24.58 14.80
C VAL A 31 -0.79 25.35 15.23
N ALA A 32 -0.71 25.80 16.49
CA ALA A 32 0.49 26.45 17.02
C ALA A 32 1.65 25.44 17.14
N PHE A 33 1.39 24.23 17.63
CA PHE A 33 2.36 23.14 17.70
C PHE A 33 2.87 22.74 16.31
N GLU A 34 1.98 22.70 15.31
CA GLU A 34 2.33 22.49 13.92
C GLU A 34 3.02 23.70 13.32
N ILE A 35 2.69 24.95 13.63
CA ILE A 35 3.46 26.10 13.14
C ILE A 35 4.87 26.13 13.75
N GLU A 36 5.01 25.74 15.02
CA GLU A 36 6.30 25.68 15.71
C GLU A 36 7.16 24.50 15.26
N ASN A 37 6.55 23.34 14.94
CA ASN A 37 7.26 22.10 14.59
C ASN A 37 7.14 21.69 13.11
N SER A 38 6.29 22.33 12.32
CA SER A 38 6.26 22.21 10.86
C SER A 38 7.44 22.94 10.29
N VAL A 39 7.93 22.36 9.21
CA VAL A 39 9.09 22.58 8.35
C VAL A 39 9.45 24.06 8.02
N MET A 40 8.64 25.04 8.43
CA MET A 40 8.81 26.47 8.16
C MET A 40 9.39 27.28 9.33
N SER A 41 9.62 26.68 10.50
CA SER A 41 10.16 27.37 11.68
C SER A 41 11.49 26.73 12.12
N LYS A 42 12.60 27.23 11.56
CA LYS A 42 13.96 27.14 12.11
C LYS A 42 14.49 25.76 12.53
N VAL A 43 14.20 24.71 11.76
CA VAL A 43 15.21 23.65 11.65
C VAL A 43 16.40 24.29 10.93
N SER A 44 17.51 24.50 11.64
CA SER A 44 18.82 24.73 11.04
C SER A 44 19.16 23.48 10.24
N CYS A 45 18.57 23.41 9.06
CA CYS A 45 18.74 22.32 8.13
C CYS A 45 20.10 22.57 7.48
N THR A 46 21.16 22.02 8.07
CA THR A 46 22.45 21.88 7.37
C THR A 46 22.26 21.11 6.05
N ALA A 47 21.20 20.31 5.94
CA ALA A 47 20.72 19.65 4.72
C ALA A 47 19.95 20.56 3.74
N CYS A 48 19.66 21.81 4.11
CA CYS A 48 18.99 22.82 3.30
C CYS A 48 19.89 24.02 3.04
N ARG A 49 21.23 23.85 3.13
CA ARG A 49 22.08 24.61 2.21
C ARG A 49 21.59 24.19 0.84
N ALA A 50 20.87 25.06 0.16
CA ALA A 50 20.35 24.82 -1.17
C ALA A 50 21.53 24.41 -2.05
N VAL A 51 21.76 23.10 -2.16
CA VAL A 51 22.66 22.55 -3.16
C VAL A 51 22.07 23.07 -4.46
N PRO A 52 22.82 23.88 -5.23
CA PRO A 52 22.31 24.39 -6.49
C PRO A 52 21.74 23.20 -7.26
N LYS A 53 20.49 23.33 -7.72
CA LYS A 53 19.86 22.27 -8.53
C LYS A 53 20.88 21.89 -9.61
N PRO A 54 21.22 20.59 -9.77
CA PRO A 54 22.15 20.18 -10.79
C PRO A 54 21.73 20.80 -12.12
N THR A 55 22.70 21.34 -12.86
CA THR A 55 22.44 21.87 -14.18
C THR A 55 21.73 20.81 -14.99
N ILE A 56 20.61 21.16 -15.63
CA ILE A 56 19.88 20.21 -16.48
C ILE A 56 20.84 19.83 -17.61
N VAL A 57 21.30 18.60 -17.58
CA VAL A 57 22.08 18.01 -18.67
C VAL A 57 21.07 17.25 -19.51
N ASP A 58 20.93 17.65 -20.77
CA ASP A 58 20.08 16.89 -21.69
C ASP A 58 20.56 15.44 -21.75
N PRO A 59 19.65 14.46 -21.66
CA PRO A 59 20.04 13.06 -21.76
C PRO A 59 20.70 12.84 -23.11
N LYS A 60 21.92 12.29 -23.10
CA LYS A 60 22.58 11.87 -24.33
C LYS A 60 21.69 10.83 -25.00
N VAL A 61 21.33 11.08 -26.26
CA VAL A 61 20.64 10.10 -27.09
C VAL A 61 21.48 8.83 -27.10
N SER A 62 20.88 7.70 -26.74
CA SER A 62 21.57 6.42 -26.72
C SER A 62 22.01 6.06 -28.14
N GLU A 63 23.19 5.45 -28.26
CA GLU A 63 23.66 4.99 -29.56
C GLU A 63 22.69 3.97 -30.16
N VAL A 64 22.59 3.95 -31.49
CA VAL A 64 21.82 2.93 -32.21
C VAL A 64 22.46 1.57 -31.89
N ASN A 65 21.71 0.69 -31.22
CA ASN A 65 22.15 -0.61 -30.67
C ASN A 65 22.83 -0.59 -29.29
N ALA A 66 22.66 0.46 -28.49
CA ALA A 66 23.05 0.42 -27.09
C ALA A 66 22.33 -0.73 -26.34
N PRO A 67 22.98 -1.40 -25.38
CA PRO A 67 22.33 -2.44 -24.56
C PRO A 67 21.09 -1.90 -23.85
N THR A 68 19.97 -2.62 -23.97
CA THR A 68 18.69 -2.28 -23.34
C THR A 68 18.38 -3.20 -22.17
N PHE A 69 17.45 -2.77 -21.32
CA PHE A 69 16.82 -3.64 -20.34
C PHE A 69 15.45 -4.08 -20.84
N LYS A 70 15.10 -5.33 -20.59
CA LYS A 70 13.73 -5.82 -20.65
C LYS A 70 13.18 -5.95 -19.24
N VAL A 71 12.20 -5.10 -18.93
CA VAL A 71 11.58 -5.01 -17.60
C VAL A 71 10.15 -5.50 -17.70
N LEU A 72 9.81 -6.49 -16.88
CA LEU A 72 8.42 -6.89 -16.69
C LEU A 72 7.81 -6.02 -15.58
N HIS A 73 6.62 -5.48 -15.82
CA HIS A 73 5.84 -4.80 -14.80
C HIS A 73 4.51 -5.53 -14.59
N LEU A 74 4.31 -6.04 -13.38
CA LEU A 74 3.05 -6.67 -12.93
C LEU A 74 2.41 -5.81 -11.84
N SER A 75 1.08 -5.72 -11.86
CA SER A 75 0.30 -4.96 -10.88
C SER A 75 -1.11 -5.55 -10.77
N ASP A 76 -1.76 -5.34 -9.63
CA ASP A 76 -3.22 -5.51 -9.45
C ASP A 76 -3.71 -6.91 -9.86
N THR A 77 -2.98 -7.95 -9.47
CA THR A 77 -3.36 -9.32 -9.84
C THR A 77 -4.71 -9.71 -9.25
N HIS A 78 -5.05 -9.17 -8.07
CA HIS A 78 -6.27 -9.46 -7.31
C HIS A 78 -6.68 -10.92 -7.45
N TYR A 79 -5.82 -11.81 -6.94
CA TYR A 79 -6.05 -13.23 -7.05
C TYR A 79 -7.18 -13.64 -6.10
N ASP A 80 -8.28 -14.13 -6.66
CA ASP A 80 -9.39 -14.67 -5.88
C ASP A 80 -9.31 -16.20 -5.75
N PRO A 81 -8.89 -16.72 -4.57
CA PRO A 81 -8.83 -18.16 -4.35
C PRO A 81 -10.23 -18.82 -4.30
N TYR A 82 -11.30 -18.02 -4.21
CA TYR A 82 -12.68 -18.50 -4.12
C TYR A 82 -13.48 -18.33 -5.41
N TYR A 83 -12.85 -17.82 -6.48
CA TYR A 83 -13.51 -17.72 -7.78
C TYR A 83 -13.99 -19.10 -8.26
N MET A 84 -15.21 -19.16 -8.76
CA MET A 84 -15.86 -20.36 -9.24
C MET A 84 -16.46 -20.13 -10.63
N GLU A 85 -15.93 -20.85 -11.63
CA GLU A 85 -16.54 -20.95 -12.96
C GLU A 85 -18.01 -21.41 -12.84
N GLY A 86 -18.91 -20.76 -13.57
CA GLY A 86 -20.34 -21.05 -13.50
C GLY A 86 -21.07 -20.38 -12.33
N GLY A 87 -20.34 -19.80 -11.37
CA GLY A 87 -20.91 -19.07 -10.23
C GLY A 87 -21.70 -17.83 -10.65
N ASN A 88 -22.50 -17.26 -9.74
CA ASN A 88 -23.23 -16.05 -10.04
C ASN A 88 -22.30 -14.84 -10.15
N ALA A 89 -22.14 -14.31 -11.36
CA ALA A 89 -21.34 -13.13 -11.65
C ALA A 89 -22.19 -11.84 -11.69
N ASP A 90 -23.51 -11.93 -11.54
CA ASP A 90 -24.45 -10.80 -11.41
C ASP A 90 -25.15 -10.86 -10.04
N CYS A 91 -24.35 -10.65 -8.99
CA CYS A 91 -24.79 -10.67 -7.61
C CYS A 91 -25.01 -9.25 -7.06
N ALA A 92 -25.68 -9.13 -5.91
CA ALA A 92 -25.91 -7.85 -5.25
C ALA A 92 -24.74 -7.37 -4.37
N GLU A 93 -23.61 -8.10 -4.37
CA GLU A 93 -22.43 -7.80 -3.57
C GLU A 93 -21.37 -7.01 -4.38
N PRO A 94 -20.35 -6.41 -3.71
CA PRO A 94 -19.27 -5.71 -4.40
C PRO A 94 -18.33 -6.64 -5.19
N LEU A 95 -18.25 -7.91 -4.79
CA LEU A 95 -17.50 -8.98 -5.45
C LEU A 95 -18.42 -10.19 -5.61
N CYS A 96 -18.45 -10.73 -6.83
CA CYS A 96 -19.26 -11.85 -7.27
C CYS A 96 -18.35 -13.01 -7.73
N CYS A 97 -18.91 -13.95 -8.50
CA CYS A 97 -18.19 -15.11 -9.05
C CYS A 97 -17.68 -16.12 -8.01
N ARG A 98 -18.15 -16.06 -6.77
CA ARG A 98 -17.82 -17.06 -5.74
C ARG A 98 -19.00 -17.98 -5.49
N LEU A 99 -18.72 -19.13 -4.89
CA LEU A 99 -19.76 -20.08 -4.46
C LEU A 99 -20.78 -19.43 -3.51
N THR A 100 -20.32 -18.51 -2.66
CA THR A 100 -21.14 -17.80 -1.68
C THR A 100 -22.18 -16.87 -2.31
N ASN A 101 -22.00 -16.47 -3.57
CA ASN A 101 -22.96 -15.61 -4.28
C ASN A 101 -24.13 -16.38 -4.90
N GLY A 102 -24.17 -17.70 -4.68
CA GLY A 102 -25.19 -18.60 -5.21
C GLY A 102 -24.94 -19.00 -6.68
N PRO A 103 -25.78 -19.89 -7.21
CA PRO A 103 -25.70 -20.29 -8.61
C PRO A 103 -26.17 -19.16 -9.54
N ALA A 104 -25.61 -19.10 -10.74
CA ALA A 104 -26.12 -18.20 -11.76
C ALA A 104 -27.56 -18.56 -12.13
N THR A 105 -28.45 -17.57 -12.18
CA THR A 105 -29.87 -17.80 -12.54
C THR A 105 -30.05 -18.15 -14.02
N THR A 106 -29.12 -17.72 -14.86
CA THR A 106 -29.13 -17.92 -16.31
C THR A 106 -27.69 -18.11 -16.81
N LYS A 107 -27.52 -18.69 -18.01
CA LYS A 107 -26.18 -18.96 -18.57
C LYS A 107 -25.37 -17.69 -18.84
N ASP A 108 -26.03 -16.61 -19.26
CA ASP A 108 -25.41 -15.29 -19.47
C ASP A 108 -24.94 -14.65 -18.17
N LYS A 109 -25.51 -15.06 -17.02
CA LYS A 109 -25.10 -14.57 -15.70
C LYS A 109 -24.00 -15.39 -15.05
N ALA A 110 -23.61 -16.50 -15.66
CA ALA A 110 -22.58 -17.39 -15.14
C ALA A 110 -21.19 -16.80 -15.32
N ALA A 111 -20.34 -16.97 -14.30
CA ALA A 111 -18.94 -16.60 -14.32
C ALA A 111 -18.16 -17.42 -15.36
N GLY A 112 -17.34 -16.76 -16.17
CA GLY A 112 -16.50 -17.43 -17.17
C GLY A 112 -15.36 -18.25 -16.57
N LYS A 113 -14.77 -19.15 -17.36
CA LYS A 113 -13.62 -19.96 -16.91
C LYS A 113 -12.37 -19.12 -16.60
N TRP A 114 -12.11 -18.10 -17.41
CA TRP A 114 -10.89 -17.28 -17.36
C TRP A 114 -11.08 -15.95 -16.63
N GLY A 115 -12.22 -15.78 -15.96
CA GLY A 115 -12.65 -14.51 -15.38
C GLY A 115 -13.97 -14.06 -15.99
N ASP A 116 -14.43 -12.89 -15.54
CA ASP A 116 -15.69 -12.30 -15.95
C ASP A 116 -15.55 -10.76 -16.04
N TYR A 117 -16.30 -10.13 -16.94
CA TYR A 117 -16.24 -8.68 -17.16
C TYR A 117 -17.05 -7.85 -16.13
N ARG A 118 -17.73 -8.51 -15.19
CA ARG A 118 -18.53 -7.87 -14.13
C ARG A 118 -17.68 -7.65 -12.88
N LYS A 119 -18.31 -7.76 -11.70
CA LYS A 119 -17.68 -7.50 -10.40
C LYS A 119 -16.96 -8.75 -9.89
N CYS A 120 -15.93 -9.20 -10.59
CA CYS A 120 -15.21 -10.40 -10.23
C CYS A 120 -13.70 -10.16 -10.29
N ASP A 121 -12.99 -10.81 -9.39
CA ASP A 121 -11.53 -10.80 -9.35
C ASP A 121 -10.95 -12.00 -10.12
N THR A 122 -9.63 -12.07 -10.21
CA THR A 122 -8.95 -12.95 -11.15
C THR A 122 -8.89 -14.39 -10.64
N PRO A 123 -9.38 -15.39 -11.39
CA PRO A 123 -9.20 -16.78 -11.00
C PRO A 123 -7.76 -17.24 -11.14
N LYS A 124 -7.41 -18.26 -10.35
CA LYS A 124 -6.08 -18.89 -10.38
C LYS A 124 -5.62 -19.26 -11.79
N ILE A 125 -6.52 -19.82 -12.60
CA ILE A 125 -6.17 -20.30 -13.95
C ILE A 125 -5.64 -19.16 -14.84
N THR A 126 -6.17 -17.95 -14.69
CA THR A 126 -5.76 -16.78 -15.48
C THR A 126 -4.42 -16.25 -15.01
N VAL A 127 -4.21 -16.16 -13.69
CA VAL A 127 -2.90 -15.78 -13.12
C VAL A 127 -1.82 -16.79 -13.53
N ASP A 128 -2.09 -18.08 -13.36
CA ASP A 128 -1.15 -19.16 -13.71
C ASP A 128 -0.80 -19.13 -15.21
N ASN A 129 -1.81 -18.99 -16.08
CA ASN A 129 -1.59 -18.95 -17.52
C ASN A 129 -0.82 -17.71 -17.97
N MET A 130 -1.13 -16.54 -17.40
CA MET A 130 -0.38 -15.30 -17.66
C MET A 130 1.09 -15.46 -17.28
N LEU A 131 1.36 -15.91 -16.06
CA LEU A 131 2.71 -16.08 -15.54
C LEU A 131 3.53 -17.11 -16.34
N GLN A 132 2.90 -18.25 -16.69
CA GLN A 132 3.52 -19.25 -17.55
C GLN A 132 3.83 -18.70 -18.94
N HIS A 133 2.88 -18.02 -19.57
CA HIS A 133 3.08 -17.45 -20.90
C HIS A 133 4.22 -16.43 -20.93
N ILE A 134 4.32 -15.56 -19.91
CA ILE A 134 5.41 -14.60 -19.79
C ILE A 134 6.75 -15.32 -19.67
N GLN A 135 6.85 -16.33 -18.80
CA GLN A 135 8.09 -17.10 -18.62
C GLN A 135 8.55 -17.77 -19.92
N GLU A 136 7.62 -18.38 -20.66
CA GLU A 136 7.92 -19.07 -21.93
C GLU A 136 8.31 -18.10 -23.06
N THR A 137 7.66 -16.94 -23.11
CA THR A 137 7.82 -15.97 -24.22
C THR A 137 8.95 -14.97 -23.98
N HIS A 138 9.24 -14.66 -22.72
CA HIS A 138 10.22 -13.65 -22.31
C HIS A 138 11.23 -14.22 -21.30
N PRO A 139 12.04 -15.23 -21.71
CA PRO A 139 13.08 -15.78 -20.84
C PRO A 139 14.24 -14.80 -20.60
N ASP A 140 14.28 -13.68 -21.31
CA ASP A 140 15.30 -12.64 -21.30
C ASP A 140 14.91 -11.39 -20.48
N ILE A 141 14.00 -11.55 -19.50
CA ILE A 141 13.66 -10.47 -18.55
C ILE A 141 14.85 -10.23 -17.60
N ASP A 142 15.30 -8.97 -17.53
CA ASP A 142 16.41 -8.58 -16.64
C ASP A 142 15.96 -8.44 -15.18
N TYR A 143 14.77 -7.88 -14.96
CA TYR A 143 14.16 -7.74 -13.64
C TYR A 143 12.65 -7.47 -13.72
N ILE A 144 11.98 -7.67 -12.60
CA ILE A 144 10.53 -7.53 -12.47
C ILE A 144 10.21 -6.39 -11.50
N ILE A 145 9.29 -5.51 -11.89
CA ILE A 145 8.63 -4.54 -11.01
C ILE A 145 7.26 -5.12 -10.68
N TRP A 146 6.91 -5.19 -9.40
CA TRP A 146 5.67 -5.81 -8.95
C TRP A 146 4.92 -4.93 -7.95
N THR A 147 3.89 -4.22 -8.40
CA THR A 147 3.33 -3.06 -7.65
C THR A 147 2.13 -3.37 -6.76
N GLY A 148 2.01 -4.60 -6.25
CA GLY A 148 1.05 -4.95 -5.21
C GLY A 148 -0.39 -5.16 -5.71
N ASP A 149 -1.34 -5.00 -4.78
CA ASP A 149 -2.77 -5.30 -4.92
C ASP A 149 -3.03 -6.78 -5.27
N LEU A 150 -2.66 -7.63 -4.30
CA LEU A 150 -2.74 -9.09 -4.38
C LEU A 150 -4.06 -9.66 -3.87
N PRO A 151 -4.55 -9.28 -2.67
CA PRO A 151 -5.80 -9.81 -2.16
C PRO A 151 -7.01 -9.35 -2.99
N PRO A 152 -8.09 -10.14 -3.05
CA PRO A 152 -9.29 -9.76 -3.77
C PRO A 152 -10.06 -8.62 -3.07
N HIS A 153 -11.16 -8.18 -3.67
CA HIS A 153 -12.02 -7.09 -3.24
C HIS A 153 -13.10 -7.55 -2.24
N ASP A 154 -12.91 -8.67 -1.53
CA ASP A 154 -13.80 -9.18 -0.49
C ASP A 154 -13.58 -8.52 0.88
N ILE A 155 -13.37 -7.20 0.86
CA ILE A 155 -12.92 -6.38 1.98
C ILE A 155 -13.77 -6.50 3.27
N TRP A 156 -15.02 -6.96 3.15
CA TRP A 156 -15.93 -7.17 4.28
C TRP A 156 -15.67 -8.48 5.04
N ASN A 157 -14.88 -9.38 4.47
CA ASN A 157 -14.60 -10.72 4.99
C ASN A 157 -13.11 -11.07 4.82
N GLN A 158 -12.22 -10.14 5.15
CA GLN A 158 -10.78 -10.34 5.12
C GLN A 158 -10.18 -10.40 6.52
N THR A 159 -9.28 -11.36 6.73
CA THR A 159 -8.45 -11.49 7.94
C THR A 159 -6.97 -11.19 7.65
N ARG A 160 -6.20 -10.87 8.70
CA ARG A 160 -4.74 -10.68 8.56
C ARG A 160 -4.09 -11.96 8.06
N GLU A 161 -4.54 -13.09 8.59
CA GLU A 161 -4.06 -14.42 8.27
C GLU A 161 -4.26 -14.77 6.79
N GLU A 162 -5.44 -14.48 6.23
CA GLU A 162 -5.73 -14.70 4.80
C GLU A 162 -4.90 -13.79 3.91
N ASN A 163 -4.77 -12.49 4.24
CA ASN A 163 -3.93 -11.58 3.46
C ASN A 163 -2.45 -12.02 3.47
N LEU A 164 -1.92 -12.44 4.63
CA LEU A 164 -0.57 -13.00 4.72
C LEU A 164 -0.44 -14.30 3.93
N LYS A 165 -1.49 -15.13 3.91
CA LYS A 165 -1.50 -16.36 3.12
C LYS A 165 -1.43 -16.05 1.62
N ILE A 166 -2.24 -15.11 1.13
CA ILE A 166 -2.21 -14.67 -0.27
C ILE A 166 -0.82 -14.11 -0.62
N LEU A 167 -0.28 -13.23 0.22
CA LEU A 167 1.08 -12.71 0.05
C LEU A 167 2.11 -13.83 -0.08
N LYS A 168 2.10 -14.80 0.84
CA LYS A 168 3.04 -15.93 0.86
C LYS A 168 2.90 -16.82 -0.38
N ASP A 169 1.67 -17.15 -0.75
CA ASP A 169 1.38 -18.00 -1.90
C ASP A 169 1.80 -17.31 -3.21
N THR A 170 1.49 -16.03 -3.38
CA THR A 170 1.86 -15.28 -4.58
C THR A 170 3.37 -15.03 -4.64
N VAL A 171 4.03 -14.71 -3.52
CA VAL A 171 5.50 -14.63 -3.47
C VAL A 171 6.15 -15.96 -3.85
N LYS A 172 5.60 -17.08 -3.36
CA LYS A 172 6.09 -18.41 -3.72
C LYS A 172 5.92 -18.66 -5.21
N GLN A 173 4.74 -18.40 -5.76
CA GLN A 173 4.45 -18.54 -7.18
C GLN A 173 5.41 -17.70 -8.03
N MET A 174 5.60 -16.43 -7.69
CA MET A 174 6.54 -15.54 -8.40
C MET A 174 7.99 -16.06 -8.35
N SER A 175 8.41 -16.58 -7.19
CA SER A 175 9.75 -17.16 -7.01
C SER A 175 9.95 -18.43 -7.84
N ASP A 176 8.91 -19.28 -7.92
CA ASP A 176 8.95 -20.53 -8.68
C ASP A 176 8.88 -20.26 -10.20
N THR A 177 8.08 -19.29 -10.64
CA THR A 177 7.91 -18.93 -12.06
C THR A 177 9.14 -18.21 -12.62
N PHE A 178 9.76 -17.31 -11.86
CA PHE A 178 10.90 -16.52 -12.35
C PHE A 178 12.18 -16.80 -11.55
N PRO A 179 12.72 -18.03 -11.60
CA PRO A 179 13.90 -18.37 -10.84
C PRO A 179 15.09 -17.54 -11.33
N GLY A 180 15.73 -16.81 -10.41
CA GLY A 180 16.92 -16.01 -10.69
C GLY A 180 16.67 -14.59 -11.20
N ALA A 181 15.44 -14.22 -11.55
CA ALA A 181 15.10 -12.83 -11.86
C ALA A 181 14.91 -12.03 -10.57
N PRO A 182 15.59 -10.89 -10.38
CA PRO A 182 15.33 -10.02 -9.23
C PRO A 182 13.96 -9.37 -9.37
N ILE A 183 13.18 -9.42 -8.29
CA ILE A 183 11.83 -8.83 -8.21
C ILE A 183 11.86 -7.66 -7.24
N PHE A 184 11.38 -6.51 -7.69
CA PHE A 184 11.30 -5.27 -6.92
C PHE A 184 9.83 -4.94 -6.62
N PRO A 185 9.31 -5.37 -5.47
CA PRO A 185 7.92 -5.15 -5.10
C PRO A 185 7.62 -3.73 -4.59
N ALA A 186 6.39 -3.30 -4.75
CA ALA A 186 5.79 -2.19 -4.01
C ALA A 186 4.52 -2.67 -3.31
N LEU A 187 4.18 -2.01 -2.21
CA LEU A 187 2.98 -2.32 -1.44
C LEU A 187 1.76 -1.63 -2.07
N GLY A 188 0.71 -2.39 -2.34
CA GLY A 188 -0.60 -1.88 -2.76
C GLY A 188 -1.46 -1.50 -1.55
N ASN A 189 -2.71 -1.14 -1.80
CA ASN A 189 -3.65 -0.76 -0.74
C ASN A 189 -4.51 -1.93 -0.25
N HIS A 190 -4.52 -3.07 -0.95
CA HIS A 190 -5.29 -4.25 -0.56
C HIS A 190 -4.53 -5.20 0.40
N GLU A 191 -3.23 -5.02 0.62
CA GLU A 191 -2.45 -5.95 1.46
C GLU A 191 -2.75 -5.86 2.96
N SER A 192 -3.20 -4.72 3.47
CA SER A 192 -3.58 -4.57 4.88
C SER A 192 -5.00 -5.06 5.13
N ALA A 193 -5.23 -5.79 6.23
CA ALA A 193 -6.57 -6.13 6.70
C ALA A 193 -6.91 -5.36 7.99
N PRO A 194 -8.13 -4.79 8.10
CA PRO A 194 -9.14 -4.65 7.04
C PRO A 194 -8.73 -3.63 5.97
N VAL A 195 -9.11 -3.83 4.70
CA VAL A 195 -8.89 -2.82 3.62
C VAL A 195 -9.86 -1.66 3.77
N ASN A 196 -9.38 -0.45 3.49
CA ASN A 196 -10.00 0.86 3.74
C ASN A 196 -11.29 0.80 4.60
N ARG A 197 -11.18 0.63 5.94
CA ARG A 197 -12.29 0.25 6.86
C ARG A 197 -13.39 1.32 7.00
N GLN A 198 -14.02 1.71 5.90
CA GLN A 198 -15.12 2.67 5.85
C GLN A 198 -16.46 2.05 6.30
N MET A 199 -16.52 0.73 6.49
CA MET A 199 -17.80 0.01 6.62
C MET A 199 -17.97 -0.85 7.88
N LEU A 200 -17.16 -0.66 8.92
CA LEU A 200 -17.36 -1.29 10.23
C LEU A 200 -17.05 -0.31 11.36
N TRP A 201 -17.74 0.84 11.37
CA TRP A 201 -17.88 1.61 12.60
C TRP A 201 -19.03 1.00 13.38
N THR A 202 -18.73 0.26 14.45
CA THR A 202 -19.76 -0.04 15.45
C THR A 202 -20.15 1.26 16.16
N ARG A 203 -21.33 1.31 16.78
CA ARG A 203 -21.70 2.46 17.63
C ARG A 203 -20.65 2.74 18.72
N ALA A 204 -19.93 1.72 19.18
CA ALA A 204 -18.84 1.87 20.14
C ALA A 204 -17.61 2.55 19.54
N ASP A 205 -17.25 2.24 18.29
CA ASP A 205 -16.12 2.88 17.59
C ASP A 205 -16.37 4.38 17.37
N ILE A 206 -17.62 4.76 17.05
CA ILE A 206 -18.04 6.16 16.86
C ILE A 206 -17.93 6.95 18.17
N ILE A 207 -18.30 6.34 19.30
CA ILE A 207 -18.24 6.98 20.62
C ILE A 207 -16.79 7.15 21.09
N ASN A 208 -15.90 6.23 20.70
CA ASN A 208 -14.51 6.22 21.15
C ASN A 208 -13.53 6.92 20.19
N HIS A 209 -14.00 7.51 19.08
CA HIS A 209 -13.17 8.22 18.08
C HIS A 209 -11.90 7.44 17.66
N VAL A 210 -12.02 6.12 17.49
CA VAL A 210 -10.87 5.29 17.11
C VAL A 210 -10.65 5.38 15.60
N ASN A 211 -9.85 6.36 15.16
CA ASN A 211 -9.35 6.41 13.78
C ASN A 211 -8.30 5.29 13.59
N ILE A 212 -8.74 4.13 13.10
CA ILE A 212 -7.85 3.03 12.73
C ILE A 212 -7.48 3.18 11.25
N SER A 213 -6.37 3.87 11.02
CA SER A 213 -5.69 3.86 9.73
C SER A 213 -5.23 2.45 9.40
N ASN A 214 -5.39 2.08 8.13
CA ASN A 214 -5.00 0.76 7.62
C ASN A 214 -3.52 0.66 7.28
N PHE A 215 -2.90 1.81 7.03
CA PHE A 215 -1.46 1.97 6.95
C PHE A 215 -1.06 3.08 7.91
N PRO A 216 -1.16 2.83 9.22
CA PRO A 216 -0.85 3.83 10.23
C PRO A 216 0.61 4.26 10.09
N PRO A 217 0.91 5.55 10.31
CA PRO A 217 2.28 6.00 10.37
C PRO A 217 3.07 5.30 11.49
N PRO A 218 4.41 5.26 11.41
CA PRO A 218 5.25 4.48 12.32
C PRO A 218 5.19 4.91 13.80
N PHE A 219 4.55 6.05 14.11
CA PHE A 219 4.39 6.54 15.48
C PHE A 219 3.15 5.95 16.18
N VAL A 220 2.29 5.21 15.47
CA VAL A 220 1.14 4.51 16.05
C VAL A 220 1.57 3.10 16.43
N ASP A 221 1.77 2.87 17.73
CA ASP A 221 2.32 1.61 18.27
C ASP A 221 1.33 0.88 19.21
N SER A 222 0.03 0.93 18.88
CA SER A 222 -0.97 0.16 19.62
C SER A 222 -1.04 -1.28 19.09
N PRO A 223 -1.17 -2.31 19.96
CA PRO A 223 -1.26 -3.71 19.53
C PRO A 223 -2.37 -3.99 18.51
N ASP A 224 -3.50 -3.29 18.64
CA ASP A 224 -4.68 -3.51 17.81
C ASP A 224 -4.64 -2.78 16.47
N SER A 225 -3.86 -1.69 16.36
CA SER A 225 -3.80 -0.87 15.14
C SER A 225 -2.47 -0.99 14.40
N SER A 226 -1.42 -1.54 15.02
CA SER A 226 -0.10 -1.64 14.42
C SER A 226 -0.10 -2.49 13.14
N ILE A 227 0.58 -1.99 12.10
CA ILE A 227 0.78 -2.66 10.80
C ILE A 227 2.02 -3.55 10.77
N VAL A 228 2.72 -3.66 11.90
CA VAL A 228 3.98 -4.42 12.03
C VAL A 228 3.82 -5.87 11.55
N TRP A 229 2.66 -6.50 11.80
CA TRP A 229 2.37 -7.86 11.32
C TRP A 229 2.56 -8.01 9.80
N LEU A 230 2.19 -6.99 9.02
CA LEU A 230 2.33 -6.99 7.57
C LEU A 230 3.76 -6.64 7.18
N TYR A 231 4.32 -5.55 7.72
CA TYR A 231 5.63 -5.06 7.31
C TYR A 231 6.78 -6.02 7.69
N ASP A 232 6.66 -6.72 8.82
CA ASP A 232 7.62 -7.78 9.18
C ASP A 232 7.54 -8.96 8.23
N GLU A 233 6.34 -9.37 7.81
CA GLU A 233 6.19 -10.45 6.83
C GLU A 233 6.67 -10.01 5.43
N LEU A 234 6.40 -8.77 5.01
CA LEU A 234 6.94 -8.20 3.78
C LEU A 234 8.47 -8.24 3.79
N ASP A 235 9.13 -7.85 4.88
CA ASP A 235 10.59 -7.95 5.01
C ASP A 235 11.07 -9.40 4.88
N VAL A 236 10.40 -10.36 5.51
CA VAL A 236 10.74 -11.79 5.40
C VAL A 236 10.62 -12.28 3.95
N GLN A 237 9.51 -11.96 3.29
CA GLN A 237 9.25 -12.42 1.93
C GLN A 237 10.14 -11.71 0.90
N TRP A 238 10.33 -10.40 1.01
CA TRP A 238 11.07 -9.60 0.03
C TRP A 238 12.59 -9.76 0.13
N LYS A 239 13.12 -10.24 1.27
CA LYS A 239 14.54 -10.62 1.43
C LYS A 239 15.03 -11.67 0.43
N LYS A 240 14.12 -12.38 -0.23
CA LYS A 240 14.44 -13.30 -1.33
C LYS A 240 15.09 -12.59 -2.52
N TRP A 241 14.75 -11.32 -2.74
CA TRP A 241 15.20 -10.53 -3.89
C TRP A 241 15.93 -9.24 -3.50
N LEU A 242 15.66 -8.72 -2.30
CA LEU A 242 16.20 -7.46 -1.81
C LEU A 242 17.37 -7.68 -0.84
N PRO A 243 18.40 -6.81 -0.86
CA PRO A 243 19.51 -6.89 0.09
C PRO A 243 19.04 -6.55 1.51
N SER A 244 19.61 -7.19 2.54
CA SER A 244 19.23 -6.96 3.94
C SER A 244 19.37 -5.51 4.42
N SER A 245 20.11 -4.67 3.68
CA SER A 245 20.23 -3.24 3.98
C SER A 245 18.91 -2.48 3.91
N VAL A 246 17.91 -2.98 3.16
CA VAL A 246 16.59 -2.32 3.08
C VAL A 246 15.63 -2.74 4.19
N SER A 247 15.96 -3.76 4.99
CA SER A 247 15.05 -4.33 5.99
C SER A 247 14.51 -3.29 6.97
N ASN A 248 15.35 -2.34 7.39
CA ASN A 248 14.91 -1.29 8.30
C ASN A 248 13.83 -0.39 7.66
N THR A 249 13.99 0.02 6.40
CA THR A 249 12.99 0.89 5.74
C THR A 249 11.73 0.13 5.38
N VAL A 250 11.85 -1.14 4.99
CA VAL A 250 10.69 -2.03 4.73
C VAL A 250 9.88 -2.22 6.01
N ARG A 251 10.50 -2.60 7.14
CA ARG A 251 9.78 -2.76 8.41
C ARG A 251 9.22 -1.46 8.96
N ARG A 252 9.86 -0.33 8.67
CA ARG A 252 9.41 0.99 9.12
C ARG A 252 8.20 1.50 8.35
N GLY A 253 8.11 1.27 7.04
CA GLY A 253 7.07 1.89 6.23
C GLY A 253 6.81 1.26 4.87
N ALA A 254 7.29 0.04 4.64
CA ALA A 254 7.20 -0.68 3.37
C ALA A 254 7.70 0.09 2.15
N PHE A 255 8.75 0.90 2.33
CA PHE A 255 9.45 1.60 1.26
C PHE A 255 10.94 1.27 1.29
N TYR A 256 11.62 1.41 0.15
CA TYR A 256 13.06 1.15 0.07
C TYR A 256 13.71 1.82 -1.14
N SER A 257 15.04 1.85 -1.14
CA SER A 257 15.81 2.11 -2.36
C SER A 257 16.95 1.11 -2.49
N VAL A 258 17.22 0.66 -3.72
CA VAL A 258 18.27 -0.30 -4.03
C VAL A 258 19.05 0.17 -5.25
N LEU A 259 20.37 -0.04 -5.22
CA LEU A 259 21.20 0.16 -6.40
C LEU A 259 21.10 -1.09 -7.26
N VAL A 260 20.44 -1.00 -8.41
CA VAL A 260 20.27 -2.15 -9.33
C VAL A 260 21.57 -2.39 -10.10
N ARG A 261 22.25 -1.31 -10.52
CA ARG A 261 23.61 -1.33 -11.07
C ARG A 261 24.30 0.03 -10.87
N PRO A 262 25.62 0.16 -11.07
CA PRO A 262 26.29 1.46 -11.01
C PRO A 262 25.58 2.52 -11.87
N GLY A 263 25.21 3.64 -11.25
CA GLY A 263 24.49 4.72 -11.92
C GLY A 263 22.97 4.52 -12.08
N PHE A 264 22.40 3.42 -11.61
CA PHE A 264 20.95 3.16 -11.68
C PHE A 264 20.38 2.67 -10.34
N ARG A 265 19.53 3.49 -9.74
CA ARG A 265 18.88 3.23 -8.44
C ARG A 265 17.38 3.14 -8.62
N LEU A 266 16.79 2.12 -8.03
CA LEU A 266 15.35 1.93 -7.93
C LEU A 266 14.86 2.41 -6.56
N ILE A 267 13.69 3.05 -6.54
CA ILE A 267 13.01 3.51 -5.33
C ILE A 267 11.59 2.94 -5.37
N SER A 268 11.23 2.17 -4.35
CA SER A 268 9.87 1.67 -4.15
C SER A 268 9.24 2.47 -3.01
N LEU A 269 8.09 3.07 -3.28
CA LEU A 269 7.37 3.94 -2.36
C LEU A 269 6.10 3.25 -1.88
N ASN A 270 5.80 3.41 -0.59
CA ASN A 270 4.50 3.06 -0.06
C ASN A 270 3.53 4.23 -0.30
N MET A 271 2.72 4.10 -1.35
CA MET A 271 1.79 5.15 -1.78
C MET A 271 0.55 5.25 -0.88
N ASN A 272 0.36 4.32 0.06
CA ASN A 272 -0.73 4.40 1.02
C ASN A 272 -0.63 5.61 1.97
N TYR A 273 0.58 6.14 2.19
CA TYR A 273 0.75 7.36 3.00
C TYR A 273 0.27 8.64 2.29
N CYS A 274 0.04 8.62 0.98
CA CYS A 274 -0.61 9.71 0.24
C CYS A 274 -2.00 9.34 -0.27
N ASN A 275 -2.52 8.16 0.10
CA ASN A 275 -3.85 7.71 -0.29
C ASN A 275 -4.91 8.44 0.56
N ASN A 276 -5.86 9.10 -0.09
CA ASN A 276 -6.95 9.82 0.58
C ASN A 276 -7.96 8.88 1.27
N LYS A 277 -7.87 7.57 1.04
CA LYS A 277 -8.66 6.54 1.74
C LYS A 277 -7.95 5.96 2.97
N ASN A 278 -6.75 6.43 3.31
CA ASN A 278 -6.03 6.05 4.51
C ASN A 278 -6.33 7.07 5.65
N TRP A 279 -7.41 6.82 6.40
CA TRP A 279 -8.00 7.74 7.41
C TRP A 279 -7.62 7.40 8.85
#